data_AF-A0A535KVT8-F1
#
_entry.id   AF-A0A535KVT8-F1
#
_cell.length_a   1.000
_cell.length_b   1.000
_cell.length_c   1.000
_cell.angle_alpha   90.00
_cell.angle_beta   90.00
_cell.angle_gamma   90.00
#
_symmetry.space_group_name_H-M   'P 1'
#
loop_
_entity.id
_entity.type
_entity.pdbx_description
1 polymer ?
#
loop_
_entity_poly.entity_id
_entity_poly.type
_entity_poly.pdbx_seq_one_letter_code
_entity_poly.pdbx_strand_id
1 'polypeptide(L)'
;VLSLPIIQVLLEHGRYNLEGAQNASLTLTFFAVGLAGHAAVEILTRSFYALRDSKTPVTISVLQFILKIALSLILINAAFWGPRWGMAGLALSTSIAALVEAATLLLVLNQRLEGLQLRDLGHFTMRVLLAALGMGLAVLVVRLLLDAILVTTDPRQALGVLGTIAATFKLVIEMGVGLFVYIRLARLLQIEERNMGPVKRLLDRFRLSWL
;
A
#
# COMPACT_ATOMS: atom_id res chain seq x y z
N VAL A 1 -5.28 2.51 7.76
CA VAL A 1 -6.57 2.27 8.45
C VAL A 1 -6.66 0.86 9.02
N LEU A 2 -6.29 -0.19 8.26
CA LEU A 2 -6.41 -1.60 8.68
C LEU A 2 -5.11 -2.24 9.24
N SER A 3 -4.02 -1.48 9.35
CA SER A 3 -2.72 -2.04 9.75
C SER A 3 -2.75 -2.72 11.11
N LEU A 4 -3.36 -2.10 12.12
CA LEU A 4 -3.47 -2.70 13.45
C LEU A 4 -4.35 -3.97 13.44
N PRO A 5 -5.63 -3.94 12.99
CA PRO A 5 -6.47 -5.15 12.93
C PRO A 5 -5.80 -6.34 12.22
N ILE A 6 -5.09 -6.10 11.11
CA ILE A 6 -4.36 -7.14 10.39
C ILE A 6 -3.26 -7.74 11.28
N ILE A 7 -2.46 -6.91 11.93
CA ILE A 7 -1.39 -7.38 12.81
C ILE A 7 -1.95 -8.11 14.03
N GLN A 8 -3.06 -7.65 14.59
CA GLN A 8 -3.70 -8.32 15.73
C GLN A 8 -4.14 -9.74 15.36
N VAL A 9 -4.86 -9.88 14.24
CA VAL A 9 -5.35 -11.18 13.74
C VAL A 9 -4.22 -12.12 13.32
N LEU A 10 -3.05 -11.59 12.93
CA LEU A 10 -1.93 -12.43 12.49
C LEU A 10 -0.96 -12.76 13.62
N LEU A 11 -0.63 -11.78 14.46
CA LEU A 11 0.51 -11.85 15.36
C LEU A 11 0.13 -11.76 16.84
N GLU A 12 -0.99 -11.14 17.22
CA GLU A 12 -1.38 -10.95 18.63
C GLU A 12 -1.97 -12.23 19.26
N HIS A 13 -1.11 -13.24 19.40
CA HIS A 13 -1.42 -14.52 20.03
C HIS A 13 -0.33 -14.95 21.01
N GLY A 14 -0.73 -15.67 22.06
CA GLY A 14 0.19 -16.24 23.03
C GLY A 14 0.98 -15.18 23.80
N ARG A 15 2.25 -15.01 23.46
CA ARG A 15 3.19 -14.08 24.14
C ARG A 15 3.29 -12.71 23.48
N TYR A 16 2.72 -12.55 22.29
CA TYR A 16 2.78 -11.28 21.55
C TYR A 16 1.66 -10.36 22.04
N ASN A 17 2.04 -9.24 22.64
CA ASN A 17 1.11 -8.29 23.27
C ASN A 17 0.70 -7.16 22.31
N LEU A 18 -0.33 -6.41 22.71
CA LEU A 18 -0.86 -5.27 21.96
C LEU A 18 0.21 -4.20 21.66
N GLU A 19 1.15 -3.97 22.58
CA GLU A 19 2.25 -3.01 22.36
C GLU A 19 3.14 -3.43 21.18
N GLY A 20 3.49 -4.72 21.11
CA GLY A 20 4.19 -5.28 19.96
C GLY A 20 3.41 -5.10 18.66
N ALA A 21 2.10 -5.38 18.70
CA ALA A 21 1.20 -5.23 17.56
C ALA A 21 1.12 -3.77 17.07
N GLN A 22 1.06 -2.80 17.97
CA GLN A 22 1.07 -1.38 17.63
C GLN A 22 2.37 -0.98 16.93
N ASN A 23 3.53 -1.39 17.44
CA ASN A 23 4.82 -1.09 16.83
C ASN A 23 4.96 -1.70 15.41
N ALA A 24 4.52 -2.96 15.25
CA ALA A 24 4.50 -3.62 13.95
C ALA A 24 3.50 -2.98 12.98
N SER A 25 2.34 -2.53 13.46
CA SER A 25 1.33 -1.85 12.64
C SER A 25 1.83 -0.52 12.07
N LEU A 26 2.63 0.23 12.83
CA LEU A 26 3.26 1.46 12.35
C LEU A 26 4.25 1.16 11.22
N THR A 27 5.06 0.13 11.39
CA THR A 27 6.04 -0.35 10.39
C THR A 27 5.33 -0.79 9.10
N LEU A 28 4.25 -1.57 9.23
CA LEU A 28 3.41 -1.98 8.11
C LEU A 28 2.80 -0.79 7.36
N THR A 29 2.37 0.24 8.11
CA THR A 29 1.78 1.45 7.52
C THR A 29 2.81 2.18 6.64
N PHE A 30 4.06 2.27 7.08
CA PHE A 30 5.10 2.89 6.27
C PHE A 30 5.47 2.06 5.04
N PHE A 31 5.58 0.73 5.14
CA PHE A 31 5.78 -0.12 3.96
C PHE A 31 4.65 0.01 2.94
N ALA A 32 3.40 0.16 3.38
CA ALA A 32 2.27 0.34 2.48
C ALA A 32 2.39 1.59 1.59
N VAL A 33 3.06 2.66 2.06
CA VAL A 33 3.33 3.86 1.27
C VAL A 33 4.25 3.56 0.08
N GLY A 34 5.25 2.70 0.28
CA GLY A 34 6.23 2.33 -0.75
C GLY A 34 5.74 1.29 -1.76
N LEU A 35 4.62 0.63 -1.48
CA LEU A 35 4.14 -0.52 -2.27
C LEU A 35 3.92 -0.17 -3.75
N ALA A 36 3.32 0.98 -4.03
CA ALA A 36 3.11 1.45 -5.40
C ALA A 36 4.44 1.72 -6.13
N GLY A 37 5.45 2.25 -5.42
CA GLY A 37 6.79 2.45 -5.93
C GLY A 37 7.46 1.13 -6.31
N HIS A 38 7.43 0.13 -5.42
CA HIS A 38 7.98 -1.20 -5.70
C HIS A 38 7.35 -1.86 -6.93
N ALA A 39 6.02 -1.82 -7.04
CA ALA A 39 5.32 -2.35 -8.21
C ALA A 39 5.72 -1.62 -9.50
N ALA A 40 5.85 -0.29 -9.44
CA ALA A 40 6.27 0.51 -10.58
C ALA A 40 7.71 0.21 -11.01
N VAL A 41 8.66 0.07 -10.06
CA VAL A 41 10.06 -0.31 -10.35
C VAL A 41 10.13 -1.63 -11.13
N GLU A 42 9.34 -2.64 -10.75
CA GLU A 42 9.33 -3.94 -11.43
C GLU A 42 8.89 -3.82 -12.91
N ILE A 43 7.84 -3.02 -13.18
CA ILE A 43 7.32 -2.80 -14.53
C ILE A 43 8.29 -1.94 -15.36
N LEU A 44 8.81 -0.86 -14.76
CA LEU A 44 9.71 0.08 -15.45
C LEU A 44 11.03 -0.61 -15.80
N THR A 45 11.59 -1.41 -14.90
CA THR A 45 12.84 -2.14 -15.15
C THR A 45 12.70 -3.13 -16.31
N ARG A 46 11.57 -3.84 -16.40
CA ARG A 46 11.27 -4.71 -17.55
C ARG A 46 11.17 -3.93 -18.86
N SER A 47 10.66 -2.70 -18.81
CA SER A 47 10.58 -1.83 -19.98
C SER A 47 11.97 -1.43 -20.49
N PHE A 48 12.91 -1.13 -19.60
CA PHE A 48 14.31 -0.88 -19.97
C PHE A 48 14.98 -2.12 -20.59
N TYR A 49 14.71 -3.32 -20.06
CA TYR A 49 15.22 -4.55 -20.64
C TYR A 49 14.68 -4.81 -22.05
N ALA A 50 13.40 -4.50 -22.30
CA ALA A 50 12.82 -4.59 -23.65
C ALA A 50 13.51 -3.62 -24.63
N LEU A 51 13.96 -2.46 -24.15
CA LEU A 51 14.75 -1.48 -24.92
C LEU A 51 16.25 -1.86 -25.03
N ARG A 52 16.63 -3.07 -24.60
CA ARG A 52 18.03 -3.54 -24.55
C ARG A 52 18.95 -2.65 -23.71
N ASP A 53 18.39 -1.92 -22.74
CA ASP A 53 19.16 -1.13 -21.78
C ASP A 53 19.11 -1.78 -20.40
N SER A 54 20.17 -2.49 -20.04
CA SER A 54 20.33 -3.07 -18.70
C SER A 54 21.10 -2.18 -17.74
N LYS A 55 21.81 -1.16 -18.24
CA LYS A 55 22.71 -0.34 -17.43
C LYS A 55 21.94 0.71 -16.65
N THR A 56 21.02 1.41 -17.32
CA THR A 56 20.20 2.46 -16.72
C THR A 56 19.44 2.01 -15.47
N PRO A 57 18.66 0.91 -15.50
CA PRO A 57 17.94 0.46 -14.31
C PRO A 57 18.90 0.08 -13.17
N VAL A 58 20.02 -0.58 -13.47
CA VAL A 58 21.01 -0.97 -12.45
C VAL A 58 21.64 0.26 -11.79
N THR A 59 22.05 1.27 -12.57
CA THR A 59 22.63 2.50 -12.01
C THR A 59 21.65 3.23 -11.11
N ILE A 60 20.38 3.31 -11.51
CA ILE A 60 19.33 3.95 -10.71
C ILE A 60 19.07 3.15 -9.43
N SER A 61 19.02 1.80 -9.49
CA SER A 61 18.86 0.96 -8.30
C SER A 61 20.04 1.06 -7.33
N VAL A 62 21.27 1.21 -7.83
CA VAL A 62 22.44 1.46 -6.96
C VAL A 62 22.33 2.81 -6.26
N LEU A 63 21.94 3.86 -7.00
CA LEU A 63 21.73 5.19 -6.42
C LEU A 63 20.57 5.18 -5.40
N GLN A 64 19.50 4.45 -5.69
CA GLN A 64 18.39 4.22 -4.76
C GLN A 64 18.86 3.52 -3.50
N PHE A 65 19.72 2.50 -3.63
CA PHE A 65 20.21 1.76 -2.48
C PHE A 65 21.05 2.65 -1.56
N ILE A 66 21.90 3.50 -2.14
CA ILE A 66 22.67 4.52 -1.40
C ILE A 66 21.72 5.51 -0.73
N LEU A 67 20.73 6.03 -1.46
CA LEU A 67 19.72 6.93 -0.91
C LEU A 67 18.98 6.27 0.25
N LYS A 68 18.56 5.01 0.10
CA LYS A 68 17.88 4.23 1.14
C LYS A 68 18.74 4.12 2.39
N ILE A 69 20.02 3.82 2.25
CA ILE A 69 20.96 3.74 3.38
C ILE A 69 21.09 5.11 4.05
N ALA A 70 21.34 6.18 3.29
CA ALA A 70 21.45 7.52 3.84
C ALA A 70 20.17 7.93 4.59
N LEU A 71 19.00 7.69 4.00
CA LEU A 71 17.70 7.97 4.58
C LEU A 71 17.47 7.09 5.82
N SER A 72 17.89 5.83 5.81
CA SER A 72 17.78 4.94 6.97
C SER A 72 18.60 5.43 8.16
N LEU A 73 19.85 5.87 7.92
CA LEU A 73 20.71 6.42 8.96
C LEU A 73 20.17 7.73 9.50
N ILE A 74 19.66 8.60 8.61
CA ILE A 74 19.02 9.85 9.02
C ILE A 74 17.77 9.55 9.84
N LEU A 75 16.86 8.70 9.39
CA LEU A 75 15.60 8.44 10.11
C LEU A 75 15.80 7.70 11.43
N ILE A 76 16.80 6.81 11.53
CA ILE A 76 17.15 6.16 12.79
C ILE A 76 17.77 7.16 13.77
N ASN A 77 18.71 8.00 13.33
CA ASN A 77 19.41 8.94 14.22
C ASN A 77 18.60 10.21 14.52
N ALA A 78 17.82 10.68 13.55
CA ALA A 78 16.88 11.79 13.71
C ALA A 78 15.59 11.37 14.42
N ALA A 79 15.54 10.15 15.00
CA ALA A 79 14.45 9.67 15.84
C ALA A 79 14.37 10.46 17.16
N PHE A 80 13.99 11.72 17.04
CA PHE A 80 13.53 12.64 18.08
C PHE A 80 12.29 12.10 18.84
N TRP A 81 11.77 10.92 18.47
CA TRP A 81 10.50 10.33 18.90
C TRP A 81 10.63 9.02 19.71
N GLY A 82 11.85 8.58 20.05
CA GLY A 82 12.12 7.51 21.02
C GLY A 82 12.45 6.12 20.45
N PRO A 83 12.88 5.16 21.29
CA PRO A 83 13.44 3.85 20.87
C PRO A 83 12.51 2.97 20.02
N ARG A 84 11.19 3.19 20.12
CA ARG A 84 10.16 2.41 19.43
C ARG A 84 10.08 2.68 17.92
N TRP A 85 10.72 3.75 17.43
CA TRP A 85 10.62 4.20 16.05
C TRP A 85 11.67 3.62 15.10
N GLY A 86 12.65 2.85 15.59
CA GLY A 86 13.74 2.34 14.77
C GLY A 86 13.26 1.51 13.56
N MET A 87 12.39 0.52 13.79
CA MET A 87 11.83 -0.31 12.71
C MET A 87 10.94 0.48 11.75
N ALA A 88 10.16 1.41 12.28
CA ALA A 88 9.28 2.25 11.48
C ALA A 88 10.07 3.21 10.57
N GLY A 89 11.15 3.80 11.08
CA GLY A 89 12.07 4.64 10.30
C GLY A 89 12.73 3.88 9.15
N LEU A 90 13.10 2.61 9.36
CA LEU A 90 13.61 1.73 8.31
C LEU A 90 12.58 1.40 7.22
N ALA A 91 11.33 1.17 7.61
CA ALA A 91 10.24 0.94 6.66
C ALA A 91 9.94 2.20 5.83
N LEU A 92 9.96 3.37 6.47
CA LEU A 92 9.74 4.64 5.79
C LEU A 92 10.87 4.98 4.83
N SER A 93 12.13 4.78 5.23
CA SER A 93 13.29 5.01 4.35
C SER A 93 13.23 4.13 3.09
N THR A 94 12.90 2.85 3.26
CA THR A 94 12.72 1.90 2.15
C THR A 94 11.62 2.36 1.20
N SER A 95 10.50 2.81 1.75
CA SER A 95 9.33 3.22 0.99
C SER A 95 9.55 4.50 0.18
N ILE A 96 10.18 5.51 0.79
CA ILE A 96 10.54 6.74 0.09
C ILE A 96 11.55 6.44 -1.01
N ALA A 97 12.57 5.63 -0.73
CA ALA A 97 13.58 5.28 -1.72
C ALA A 97 12.97 4.54 -2.92
N ALA A 98 12.02 3.62 -2.70
CA ALA A 98 11.31 2.93 -3.78
C ALA A 98 10.44 3.87 -4.63
N LEU A 99 9.77 4.85 -4.01
CA LEU A 99 9.00 5.86 -4.75
C LEU A 99 9.90 6.76 -5.60
N VAL A 100 11.04 7.19 -5.05
CA VAL A 100 12.04 8.00 -5.78
C VAL A 100 12.62 7.22 -6.96
N GLU A 101 12.90 5.93 -6.78
CA GLU A 101 13.38 5.05 -7.85
C GLU A 101 12.36 4.90 -8.97
N ALA A 102 11.10 4.60 -8.63
CA ALA A 102 10.02 4.53 -9.59
C ALA A 102 9.86 5.85 -10.37
N ALA A 103 9.87 6.99 -9.68
CA ALA A 103 9.76 8.30 -10.31
C ALA A 103 10.95 8.57 -11.25
N THR A 104 12.18 8.26 -10.81
CA THR A 104 13.40 8.47 -11.60
C THR A 104 13.37 7.59 -12.86
N LEU A 105 13.05 6.30 -12.72
CA LEU A 105 12.92 5.37 -13.84
C LEU A 105 11.86 5.85 -14.84
N LEU A 106 10.71 6.31 -14.34
CA LEU A 106 9.62 6.80 -15.19
C LEU A 106 10.03 8.05 -15.99
N LEU A 107 10.72 9.00 -15.36
CA LEU A 107 11.21 10.21 -16.02
C LEU A 107 12.26 9.90 -17.09
N VAL A 108 13.22 9.02 -16.77
CA VAL A 108 14.27 8.61 -17.72
C VAL A 108 13.66 7.80 -18.88
N LEU A 109 12.68 6.95 -18.61
CA LEU A 109 11.97 6.20 -19.64
C LEU A 109 11.15 7.12 -20.55
N ASN A 110 10.50 8.15 -19.99
CA ASN A 110 9.76 9.15 -20.76
C ASN A 110 10.65 9.87 -21.78
N GLN A 111 11.86 10.26 -21.37
CA GLN A 111 12.81 10.93 -22.25
C GLN A 111 13.25 10.02 -23.41
N ARG A 112 13.29 8.70 -23.22
CA ARG A 112 13.71 7.74 -24.24
C ARG A 112 12.61 7.32 -25.20
N LEU A 113 11.36 7.37 -24.76
CA LEU A 113 10.20 6.96 -25.56
C LEU A 113 9.53 8.14 -26.28
N GLU A 114 9.97 9.38 -26.03
CA GLU A 114 9.47 10.62 -26.67
C GLU A 114 7.93 10.70 -26.78
N GLY A 115 7.20 10.16 -25.80
CA GLY A 115 5.77 9.95 -25.99
C GLY A 115 5.00 9.32 -24.85
N LEU A 116 5.53 9.26 -23.61
CA LEU A 116 4.67 8.86 -22.50
C LEU A 116 3.70 10.00 -22.19
N GLN A 117 2.41 9.68 -22.18
CA GLN A 117 1.33 10.59 -21.78
C GLN A 117 1.35 10.79 -20.26
N LEU A 118 2.43 11.38 -19.74
CA LEU A 118 2.64 11.60 -18.29
C LEU A 118 1.49 12.38 -17.66
N ARG A 119 0.87 13.29 -18.41
CA ARG A 119 -0.30 14.03 -17.98
C ARG A 119 -1.50 13.11 -17.73
N ASP A 120 -1.77 12.19 -18.65
CA ASP A 120 -2.86 11.23 -18.52
C ASP A 120 -2.59 10.22 -17.40
N LEU A 121 -1.33 9.77 -17.25
CA LEU A 121 -0.90 8.95 -16.12
C LEU A 121 -1.06 9.68 -14.78
N GLY A 122 -0.76 10.98 -14.73
CA GLY A 122 -0.95 11.82 -13.54
C GLY A 122 -2.44 11.97 -13.20
N HIS A 123 -3.30 12.22 -14.19
CA HIS A 123 -4.76 12.27 -13.99
C HIS A 123 -5.32 10.91 -13.52
N PHE A 124 -4.85 9.81 -14.10
CA PHE A 124 -5.20 8.46 -13.67
C PHE A 124 -4.78 8.21 -12.22
N THR A 125 -3.53 8.50 -11.88
CA THR A 125 -2.99 8.34 -10.52
C THR A 125 -3.78 9.17 -9.51
N MET A 126 -4.13 10.41 -9.85
CA MET A 126 -4.95 11.26 -8.99
C MET A 126 -6.34 10.66 -8.74
N ARG A 127 -7.01 10.14 -9.78
CA ARG A 127 -8.32 9.47 -9.62
C ARG A 127 -8.22 8.22 -8.75
N VAL A 128 -7.17 7.42 -8.91
CA VAL A 128 -6.90 6.25 -8.06
C VAL A 128 -6.67 6.66 -6.61
N LEU A 129 -5.88 7.72 -6.37
CA LEU A 129 -5.66 8.25 -5.03
C LEU A 129 -6.96 8.75 -4.39
N LEU A 130 -7.82 9.45 -5.14
CA LEU A 130 -9.13 9.89 -4.64
C LEU A 130 -10.05 8.71 -4.31
N ALA A 131 -10.10 7.67 -5.15
CA ALA A 131 -10.85 6.44 -4.87
C ALA A 131 -10.33 5.73 -3.61
N ALA A 132 -9.01 5.63 -3.48
CA ALA A 132 -8.35 5.02 -2.32
C ALA A 132 -8.59 5.82 -1.03
N LEU A 133 -8.58 7.14 -1.10
CA LEU A 133 -8.92 8.02 0.03
C LEU A 133 -10.38 7.85 0.45
N GLY A 134 -11.31 7.84 -0.51
CA GLY A 134 -12.74 7.62 -0.22
C GLY A 134 -13.00 6.24 0.39
N MET A 135 -12.34 5.19 -0.12
CA MET A 135 -12.35 3.87 0.51
C MET A 135 -11.80 3.92 1.95
N GLY A 136 -10.65 4.58 2.15
CA GLY A 136 -10.02 4.70 3.46
C GLY A 136 -10.93 5.36 4.49
N LEU A 137 -11.64 6.42 4.10
CA LEU A 137 -12.63 7.09 4.95
C LEU A 137 -13.84 6.20 5.26
N ALA A 138 -14.37 5.48 4.26
CA ALA A 138 -15.49 4.58 4.48
C ALA A 138 -15.12 3.44 5.45
N VAL A 139 -13.95 2.83 5.26
CA VAL A 139 -13.45 1.80 6.17
C VAL A 139 -13.21 2.36 7.57
N LEU A 140 -12.73 3.60 7.69
CA LEU A 140 -12.56 4.26 9.00
C LEU A 140 -13.91 4.41 9.72
N VAL A 141 -14.96 4.83 9.02
CA VAL A 141 -16.31 4.96 9.58
C VAL A 141 -16.86 3.61 10.01
N VAL A 142 -16.75 2.59 9.15
CA VAL A 142 -17.17 1.22 9.48
C VAL A 142 -16.43 0.70 10.71
N ARG A 143 -15.12 0.94 10.77
CA ARG A 143 -14.30 0.55 11.91
C ARG A 143 -14.76 1.23 13.19
N LEU A 144 -15.03 2.54 13.17
CA LEU A 144 -15.52 3.27 14.34
C LEU A 144 -16.88 2.73 14.82
N LEU A 145 -17.78 2.38 13.90
CA LEU A 145 -19.06 1.75 14.22
C LEU A 145 -18.88 0.34 14.82
N LEU A 146 -17.97 -0.46 14.26
CA LEU A 146 -17.69 -1.81 14.75
C LEU A 146 -16.91 -1.81 16.06
N ASP A 147 -16.02 -0.85 16.30
CA ASP A 147 -15.33 -0.64 17.59
C ASP A 147 -16.34 -0.26 18.70
N ALA A 148 -17.44 0.43 18.38
CA ALA A 148 -18.49 0.76 19.32
C ALA A 148 -19.36 -0.44 19.73
N ILE A 149 -19.47 -1.46 18.88
CA ILE A 149 -20.31 -2.67 19.11
C ILE A 149 -19.46 -3.85 19.62
N LEU A 150 -18.22 -3.97 19.14
CA LEU A 150 -17.28 -5.05 19.47
C LEU A 150 -15.95 -4.45 19.92
N VAL A 151 -15.77 -4.35 21.24
CA VAL A 151 -14.51 -3.91 21.85
C VAL A 151 -13.49 -5.04 21.74
N THR A 152 -12.70 -5.01 20.67
CA THR A 152 -11.59 -5.94 20.42
C THR A 152 -10.23 -5.37 20.82
N THR A 153 -10.20 -4.13 21.32
CA THR A 153 -8.97 -3.38 21.62
C THR A 153 -8.84 -3.18 23.13
N ASP A 154 -8.86 -4.26 23.90
CA ASP A 154 -8.72 -4.20 25.36
C ASP A 154 -7.25 -4.48 25.76
N PRO A 155 -6.50 -3.51 26.32
CA PRO A 155 -5.07 -3.67 26.60
C PRO A 155 -4.71 -4.74 27.65
N ARG A 156 -5.72 -5.32 28.31
CA ARG A 156 -5.56 -6.19 29.48
C ARG A 156 -5.74 -7.68 29.17
N GLN A 157 -6.19 -8.04 27.97
CA GLN A 157 -6.38 -9.43 27.58
C GLN A 157 -5.70 -9.67 26.23
N ALA A 158 -4.78 -10.64 26.18
CA ALA A 158 -4.42 -11.25 24.91
C ALA A 158 -5.73 -11.73 24.27
N LEU A 159 -5.94 -11.47 22.98
CA LEU A 159 -7.08 -12.00 22.25
C LEU A 159 -7.05 -13.53 22.43
N GLY A 160 -7.87 -14.05 23.34
CA GLY A 160 -8.10 -15.48 23.46
C GLY A 160 -8.70 -15.98 22.14
N VAL A 161 -8.89 -17.30 22.02
CA VAL A 161 -9.43 -17.91 20.79
C VAL A 161 -10.71 -17.22 20.31
N LEU A 162 -11.61 -16.84 21.22
CA LEU A 162 -12.85 -16.10 20.92
C LEU A 162 -12.59 -14.66 20.43
N GLY A 163 -11.60 -13.98 21.01
CA GLY A 163 -11.20 -12.64 20.59
C GLY A 163 -10.60 -12.63 19.18
N THR A 164 -9.72 -13.59 18.88
CA THR A 164 -9.15 -13.76 17.53
C THR A 164 -10.23 -14.02 16.50
N ILE A 165 -11.20 -14.89 16.81
CA ILE A 165 -12.32 -15.19 15.91
C ILE A 165 -13.12 -13.91 15.65
N ALA A 166 -13.49 -13.17 16.70
CA ALA A 166 -14.21 -11.91 16.55
C ALA A 166 -13.43 -10.86 15.72
N ALA A 167 -12.12 -10.71 15.97
CA ALA A 167 -11.24 -9.82 15.22
C ALA A 167 -11.13 -10.23 13.75
N THR A 168 -11.08 -11.53 13.46
CA THR A 168 -11.06 -12.06 12.09
C THR A 168 -12.36 -11.74 11.36
N PHE A 169 -13.52 -11.99 12.00
CA PHE A 169 -14.82 -11.65 11.40
C PHE A 169 -14.95 -10.15 11.12
N LYS A 170 -14.55 -9.32 12.08
CA LYS A 170 -14.53 -7.86 11.92
C LYS A 170 -13.66 -7.42 10.75
N LEU A 171 -12.45 -7.96 10.64
CA LEU A 171 -11.51 -7.68 9.56
C LEU A 171 -12.08 -8.10 8.19
N VAL A 172 -12.74 -9.26 8.10
CA VAL A 172 -13.39 -9.69 6.86
C VAL A 172 -14.50 -8.73 6.43
N ILE A 173 -15.31 -8.23 7.38
CA ILE A 173 -16.34 -7.23 7.09
C ILE A 173 -15.70 -5.92 6.60
N GLU A 174 -14.68 -5.42 7.30
CA GLU A 174 -13.97 -4.19 6.92
C GLU A 174 -13.33 -4.30 5.53
N MET A 175 -12.71 -5.45 5.22
CA MET A 175 -12.15 -5.72 3.89
C MET A 175 -13.25 -5.79 2.82
N GLY A 176 -14.38 -6.43 3.12
CA GLY A 176 -15.52 -6.52 2.21
C GLY A 176 -16.11 -5.16 1.87
N VAL A 177 -16.34 -4.31 2.89
CA VAL A 177 -16.84 -2.94 2.67
C VAL A 177 -15.80 -2.08 1.94
N GLY A 178 -14.53 -2.18 2.31
CA GLY A 178 -13.45 -1.46 1.61
C GLY A 178 -13.40 -1.82 0.13
N LEU A 179 -13.42 -3.11 -0.20
CA LEU A 179 -13.44 -3.57 -1.59
C LEU A 179 -14.67 -3.05 -2.34
N PHE A 180 -15.86 -3.15 -1.74
CA PHE A 180 -17.10 -2.67 -2.34
C PHE A 180 -17.05 -1.17 -2.63
N VAL A 181 -16.64 -0.35 -1.65
CA VAL A 181 -16.55 1.10 -1.79
C VAL A 181 -15.50 1.48 -2.83
N TYR A 182 -14.33 0.84 -2.81
CA TYR A 182 -13.29 1.09 -3.80
C TYR A 182 -13.77 0.82 -5.22
N ILE A 183 -14.43 -0.33 -5.45
CA ILE A 183 -14.98 -0.67 -6.77
C ILE A 183 -16.03 0.37 -7.20
N ARG A 184 -16.94 0.77 -6.31
CA ARG A 184 -17.98 1.77 -6.63
C ARG A 184 -17.38 3.14 -6.94
N LEU A 185 -16.42 3.61 -6.16
CA LEU A 185 -15.73 4.88 -6.40
C LEU A 185 -14.87 4.83 -7.67
N ALA A 186 -14.19 3.71 -7.94
CA ALA A 186 -13.40 3.54 -9.15
C ALA A 186 -14.27 3.59 -10.41
N ARG A 187 -15.48 3.03 -10.37
CA ARG A 187 -16.47 3.14 -11.46
C ARG A 187 -17.00 4.57 -11.60
N LEU A 188 -17.36 5.22 -10.50
CA LEU A 188 -17.87 6.61 -10.51
C LEU A 188 -16.84 7.60 -11.05
N LEU A 189 -15.56 7.42 -10.69
CA LEU A 189 -14.46 8.25 -11.16
C LEU A 189 -13.98 7.89 -12.58
N GLN A 190 -14.67 6.94 -13.24
CA GLN A 190 -14.31 6.45 -14.56
C GLN A 190 -12.81 6.16 -14.65
N ILE A 191 -12.31 5.34 -13.71
CA ILE A 191 -10.98 4.72 -13.80
C ILE A 191 -11.02 3.56 -14.82
N GLU A 192 -12.09 3.49 -15.62
CA GLU A 192 -12.08 2.75 -16.87
C GLU A 192 -10.99 3.35 -17.76
N GLU A 193 -9.93 2.59 -17.97
CA GLU A 193 -9.09 2.78 -19.13
C GLU A 193 -10.03 2.97 -20.33
N ARG A 194 -9.93 4.12 -20.99
CA ARG A 194 -10.72 4.51 -22.17
C ARG A 194 -10.70 3.44 -23.28
N ASN A 195 -9.84 2.42 -23.16
CA ASN A 195 -9.87 1.15 -23.88
C ASN A 195 -9.98 -0.04 -22.90
N MET A 196 -11.21 -0.37 -22.52
CA MET A 196 -11.57 -1.53 -21.71
C MET A 196 -11.29 -2.85 -22.46
N GLY A 197 -10.03 -3.19 -22.65
CA GLY A 197 -9.57 -4.41 -23.30
C GLY A 197 -9.32 -5.57 -22.32
N PRO A 198 -8.60 -5.38 -21.20
CA PRO A 198 -8.24 -6.48 -20.29
C PRO A 198 -9.33 -6.84 -19.29
N VAL A 199 -9.98 -5.84 -18.67
CA VAL A 199 -11.01 -6.05 -17.64
C VAL A 199 -12.28 -6.63 -18.25
N LYS A 200 -12.66 -6.18 -19.45
CA LYS A 200 -13.79 -6.74 -20.20
C LYS A 200 -13.55 -8.21 -20.57
N ARG A 201 -12.32 -8.58 -20.98
CA ARG A 201 -11.95 -9.98 -21.22
C ARG A 201 -12.04 -10.86 -19.98
N LEU A 202 -11.70 -10.34 -18.80
CA LEU A 202 -11.85 -11.09 -17.54
C LEU A 202 -13.33 -11.21 -17.14
N LEU A 203 -14.12 -10.14 -17.24
CA LEU A 203 -15.56 -10.15 -16.93
C LEU A 203 -16.35 -11.03 -17.90
N ASP A 204 -15.99 -11.03 -19.19
CA ASP A 204 -16.55 -11.91 -20.21
C ASP A 204 -16.16 -13.38 -19.96
N ARG A 205 -14.92 -13.63 -19.51
CA ARG A 205 -14.47 -14.99 -19.14
C ARG A 205 -15.24 -15.57 -17.95
N PHE A 206 -15.71 -14.72 -17.04
CA PHE A 206 -16.52 -15.12 -15.88
C PHE A 206 -18.03 -14.93 -16.08
N ARG A 207 -18.50 -14.55 -17.29
CA ARG A 207 -19.92 -14.27 -17.61
C ARG A 207 -20.62 -13.36 -16.58
N LEU A 208 -19.92 -12.36 -16.05
CA LEU A 208 -20.46 -11.39 -15.10
C LEU A 208 -20.83 -10.07 -15.78
N SER A 209 -21.28 -10.13 -17.03
CA SER A 209 -21.51 -8.96 -17.90
C SER A 209 -22.71 -8.07 -17.51
N TRP A 210 -23.33 -8.31 -16.35
CA TRP A 210 -24.44 -7.53 -15.79
C TRP A 210 -24.07 -6.77 -14.50
N LEU A 211 -22.78 -6.68 -14.16
CA LEU A 211 -22.24 -5.88 -13.04
C LEU A 211 -21.41 -4.71 -13.52
#